data_AF-A0AAJ4R6A8-F1
#
_entry.id   AF-A0AAJ4R6A8-F1
#
_cell.length_a   1.000
_cell.length_b   1.000
_cell.length_c   1.000
_cell.angle_alpha   90.00
_cell.angle_beta   90.00
_cell.angle_gamma   90.00
#
_symmetry.space_group_name_H-M   'P 1'
#
loop_
_entity.id
_entity.type
_entity.pdbx_description
1 polymer ?
#
loop_
_entity_poly.entity_id
_entity_poly.type
_entity_poly.pdbx_seq_one_letter_code
_entity_poly.pdbx_strand_id
1 'polypeptide(L)' 'MDKDTLTQIEELLTDVQQDIDDPDTSYKLRTARQLLSIRKQRNKALDEATDEAISDEKILENLRDLGYL' A
#
# COMPACT_ATOMS: atom_id res chain seq x y z
N MET A 1 -6.24 -3.33 -14.45
CA MET A 1 -5.75 -2.64 -13.25
C MET A 1 -4.51 -3.38 -12.80
N ASP A 2 -3.36 -2.71 -12.83
CA ASP A 2 -2.11 -3.29 -12.32
C ASP A 2 -2.32 -3.70 -10.87
N LYS A 3 -1.89 -4.92 -10.50
CA LYS A 3 -1.90 -5.30 -9.08
C LYS A 3 -0.92 -4.37 -8.37
N ASP A 4 -1.41 -3.63 -7.38
CA ASP A 4 -0.60 -2.82 -6.46
C ASP A 4 0.64 -3.62 -6.03
N THR A 5 1.83 -3.02 -6.17
CA THR A 5 3.12 -3.66 -5.89
C THR A 5 3.16 -4.26 -4.48
N LEU A 6 2.52 -3.64 -3.49
CA LEU A 6 2.46 -4.19 -2.12
C LEU A 6 1.63 -5.47 -2.05
N THR A 7 0.58 -5.56 -2.88
CA THR A 7 -0.25 -6.77 -3.00
C THR A 7 0.53 -7.91 -3.65
N GLN A 8 1.32 -7.63 -4.68
CA GLN A 8 2.18 -8.65 -5.31
C GLN A 8 3.25 -9.16 -4.34
N ILE A 9 3.86 -8.28 -3.55
CA ILE A 9 4.83 -8.69 -2.52
C ILE A 9 4.17 -9.59 -1.48
N GLU A 10 2.95 -9.26 -1.01
CA GLU A 10 2.24 -10.08 -0.02
C GLU A 10 1.90 -11.48 -0.56
N GLU A 11 1.53 -11.60 -1.84
CA GLU A 11 1.29 -12.89 -2.50
C GLU A 11 2.57 -13.74 -2.50
N LEU A 12 3.69 -13.18 -2.98
CA LEU A 12 4.98 -13.88 -3.02
C LEU A 12 5.45 -14.33 -1.63
N LEU A 13 5.30 -13.48 -0.61
CA LEU A 13 5.68 -13.81 0.77
C LEU A 13 4.75 -14.86 1.39
N THR A 14 3.48 -14.92 0.97
CA THR A 14 2.53 -15.94 1.43
C THR A 14 2.93 -17.31 0.90
N ASP A 15 3.27 -17.38 -0.38
CA ASP A 15 3.67 -18.64 -1.04
C ASP A 15 4.93 -19.19 -0.38
N VAL A 16 5.97 -18.36 -0.21
CA VAL A 16 7.24 -18.76 0.41
C VAL A 16 7.07 -19.19 1.88
N GLN A 17 6.08 -18.65 2.60
CA GLN A 17 5.87 -19.02 4.01
C GLN A 17 5.43 -20.48 4.18
N GLN A 18 4.78 -21.07 3.17
CA GLN A 18 4.34 -22.46 3.23
C GLN A 18 5.50 -23.46 3.09
N ASP A 19 6.63 -23.01 2.55
CA ASP A 19 7.81 -23.84 2.26
C ASP A 19 8.92 -23.71 3.31
N ILE A 20 8.69 -22.96 4.41
CA ILE A 20 9.71 -22.71 5.45
C ILE A 20 9.46 -23.59 6.67
N ASP A 21 10.41 -24.49 6.92
CA ASP A 21 10.43 -25.35 8.11
C ASP A 21 11.17 -24.72 9.31
N ASP A 22 12.06 -23.74 9.06
CA ASP A 22 12.82 -23.07 10.13
C ASP A 22 11.92 -22.10 10.93
N PRO A 23 11.71 -22.33 12.24
CA PRO A 23 10.79 -21.53 13.04
C PRO A 23 11.17 -20.05 13.14
N ASP A 24 12.48 -19.72 13.18
CA ASP A 24 12.96 -18.34 13.26
C ASP A 24 12.71 -17.59 11.95
N THR A 25 12.99 -18.23 10.82
CA THR A 25 12.70 -17.71 9.48
C THR A 25 11.20 -17.53 9.27
N SER A 26 10.38 -18.49 9.71
CA SER A 26 8.90 -18.40 9.66
C SER A 26 8.38 -17.23 10.50
N TYR A 27 8.92 -17.03 11.70
CA TYR A 27 8.60 -15.89 12.55
C TYR A 27 8.95 -14.55 11.87
N LYS A 28 10.18 -14.41 11.37
CA LYS A 28 10.64 -13.18 10.69
C LYS A 28 9.78 -12.86 9.46
N LEU A 29 9.43 -13.87 8.66
CA LEU A 29 8.57 -13.71 7.49
C LEU A 29 7.17 -13.26 7.88
N ARG A 30 6.58 -13.86 8.92
CA ARG A 30 5.29 -13.43 9.45
C ARG A 30 5.33 -11.97 9.93
N THR A 31 6.38 -11.57 10.63
CA THR A 31 6.55 -10.18 11.08
C THR A 31 6.72 -9.22 9.90
N ALA A 32 7.49 -9.60 8.88
CA ALA A 32 7.65 -8.79 7.67
C ALA A 32 6.31 -8.55 6.95
N ARG A 33 5.47 -9.60 6.82
CA ARG A 33 4.12 -9.49 6.27
C ARG A 33 3.19 -8.60 7.10
N GLN A 34 3.28 -8.66 8.43
CA GLN A 34 2.54 -7.76 9.30
C GLN A 34 2.92 -6.29 9.07
N LEU A 35 4.22 -6.00 8.93
CA LEU A 35 4.71 -4.65 8.63
C LEU A 35 4.27 -4.17 7.23
N LEU A 36 4.26 -5.07 6.25
CA LEU A 36 3.77 -4.80 4.90
C LEU A 36 2.28 -4.44 4.91
N SER A 37 1.47 -5.17 5.66
CA SER A 37 0.04 -4.90 5.83
C SER A 37 -0.22 -3.49 6.41
N ILE A 38 0.55 -3.08 7.42
CA ILE A 38 0.46 -1.73 7.99
C ILE A 38 0.78 -0.65 6.93
N ARG A 39 1.80 -0.89 6.07
CA ARG A 39 2.13 0.04 5.00
C ARG A 39 1.07 0.11 3.92
N LYS A 40 0.47 -1.02 3.55
CA LYS A 40 -0.65 -1.07 2.61
C LYS A 40 -1.86 -0.29 3.14
N GLN A 41 -2.20 -0.45 4.42
CA GLN A 41 -3.28 0.31 5.05
C GLN A 41 -2.98 1.82 5.04
N ARG A 42 -1.74 2.23 5.35
CA ARG A 42 -1.35 3.64 5.33
C ARG A 42 -1.41 4.24 3.92
N ASN A 43 -0.95 3.53 2.90
CA ASN A 43 -1.05 4.01 1.52
C ASN A 43 -2.52 4.18 1.10
N LYS A 44 -3.37 3.19 1.39
CA LYS A 44 -4.81 3.30 1.10
C LYS A 44 -5.44 4.52 1.76
N ALA A 45 -5.10 4.79 3.02
CA ALA A 45 -5.60 5.98 3.73
C ALA A 45 -5.07 7.30 3.13
N LEU A 46 -3.85 7.31 2.59
CA LEU A 46 -3.31 8.47 1.88
C LEU A 46 -3.99 8.67 0.53
N ASP A 47 -4.22 7.60 -0.21
CA ASP A 47 -4.95 7.64 -1.49
C ASP A 47 -6.37 8.17 -1.25
N GLU A 48 -7.08 7.65 -0.24
CA GLU A 48 -8.43 8.12 0.15
C GLU A 48 -8.43 9.60 0.57
N ALA A 49 -7.47 10.04 1.39
CA ALA A 49 -7.37 11.44 1.79
C ALA A 49 -7.00 12.37 0.62
N THR A 50 -6.23 11.86 -0.34
CA THR A 50 -5.88 12.59 -1.56
C THR A 50 -7.09 12.72 -2.47
N ASP A 51 -7.84 11.64 -2.69
CA ASP A 51 -9.10 11.66 -3.45
C ASP A 51 -10.11 12.62 -2.82
N GLU A 52 -10.23 12.63 -1.48
CA GLU A 52 -11.08 13.58 -0.77
C GLU A 52 -10.61 15.04 -0.97
N ALA A 53 -9.31 15.32 -0.85
CA ALA A 53 -8.78 16.66 -1.06
C ALA A 53 -8.92 17.15 -2.51
N ILE A 54 -8.76 16.26 -3.49
CA ILE A 54 -8.93 16.57 -4.91
C ILE A 54 -10.42 16.67 -5.27
N SER A 55 -11.34 16.10 -4.49
CA SER A 55 -12.78 16.31 -4.67
C SER A 55 -13.28 17.67 -4.17
N ASP A 56 -12.45 18.43 -3.45
CA ASP A 56 -12.74 19.81 -3.07
C ASP A 56 -12.53 20.73 -4.29
N GLU A 57 -13.64 21.23 -4.85
CA GLU A 57 -13.68 22.09 -6.03
C GLU A 57 -12.75 23.31 -5.92
N LYS A 58 -12.55 23.86 -4.70
CA LYS A 58 -11.60 24.97 -4.50
C LYS A 58 -10.15 24.55 -4.64
N ILE A 59 -9.81 23.32 -4.26
CA ILE A 59 -8.46 22.78 -4.41
C ILE A 59 -8.21 22.47 -5.89
N LEU A 60 -9.21 21.96 -6.62
CA LEU A 60 -9.14 21.77 -8.07
C LEU A 60 -8.95 23.08 -8.83
N GLU A 61 -9.71 24.13 -8.50
CA GLU A 61 -9.54 25.47 -9.08
C GLU A 61 -8.12 25.99 -8.85
N ASN A 62 -7.61 25.90 -7.62
CA ASN A 62 -6.24 26.34 -7.31
C ASN A 62 -5.18 25.53 -8.07
N LEU A 63 -5.33 24.21 -8.20
CA LEU A 63 -4.39 23.36 -8.93
C LEU A 63 -4.40 23.66 -10.44
N ARG A 64 -5.58 23.93 -11.01
CA ARG A 64 -5.74 24.38 -12.41
C ARG A 64 -5.10 25.75 -12.63
N ASP A 65 -5.33 26.70 -11.72
CA ASP A 65 -4.73 28.04 -11.78
C ASP A 65 -3.19 28.01 -11.68
N LEU A 66 -2.65 27.02 -10.98
CA LEU A 66 -1.21 26.78 -10.86
C LEU A 66 -0.63 25.90 -11.99
N GLY A 67 -1.46 25.38 -12.91
CA GLY A 67 -1.03 24.60 -14.07
C GLY A 67 -0.65 23.14 -13.79
N TYR A 68 -1.12 22.58 -12.67
CA TYR A 68 -0.90 21.17 -12.31
C TYR A 68 -2.01 20.23 -12.83
N LEU A 69 -3.11 20.78 -13.34
CA LEU A 69 -4.25 20.10 -13.98
C LEU A 69 -4.57 20.78 -15.32
#